data_AF-A0A2N3C9J3-F1
#
_entry.id   AF-A0A2N3C9J3-F1
#
_cell.length_a   1.000
_cell.length_b   1.000
_cell.length_c   1.000
_cell.angle_alpha   90.00
_cell.angle_beta   90.00
_cell.angle_gamma   90.00
#
_symmetry.space_group_name_H-M   'P 1'
#
loop_
_entity.id
_entity.type
_entity.pdbx_description
1 polymer ?
#
loop_
_entity_poly.entity_id
_entity_poly.type
_entity_poly.pdbx_seq_one_letter_code
_entity_poly.pdbx_strand_id
1 'polypeptide(L)'
;MSMPMTAQTDRTLLQTIEILAEAAPEEGFSLREIFDRLDESAFGAGLFLLALPCCIPFLYGVPQVVALPMLALAFQMVIGREEPWLPAKLAARKIDRKGLTQMARGGRKWFGWIEAIIRPRLSVITGRRSERVIGAFLFLFCASILVPLPMTNTVPGMAVAVTAFGLMQKDGLAVIGGSILGICWVGALIAGAFLGLNVITHISTAVFGS
;
A
#
# COMPACT_ATOMS: atom_id res chain seq x y z
N MET A 1 -37.12 10.55 -13.12
CA MET A 1 -36.85 9.12 -12.84
C MET A 1 -35.54 9.05 -12.07
N SER A 2 -35.64 9.23 -10.75
CA SER A 2 -34.53 9.34 -9.81
C SER A 2 -34.05 7.95 -9.41
N MET A 3 -32.81 7.61 -9.74
CA MET A 3 -32.18 6.39 -9.23
C MET A 3 -32.06 6.50 -7.70
N PRO A 4 -32.48 5.47 -6.94
CA PRO A 4 -32.32 5.48 -5.50
C PRO A 4 -30.82 5.34 -5.15
N MET A 5 -30.32 6.23 -4.29
CA MET A 5 -28.99 6.15 -3.65
C MET A 5 -28.97 5.05 -2.58
N THR A 6 -29.20 3.79 -2.96
CA THR A 6 -29.18 2.67 -2.01
C THR A 6 -27.77 2.09 -1.86
N ALA A 7 -27.26 2.23 -0.63
CA ALA A 7 -26.19 1.47 0.00
C ALA A 7 -24.80 1.55 -0.64
N GLN A 8 -23.90 2.24 0.06
CA GLN A 8 -22.45 2.12 -0.06
C GLN A 8 -22.04 0.72 0.44
N THR A 9 -22.26 -0.30 -0.39
CA THR A 9 -21.83 -1.67 -0.12
C THR A 9 -20.30 -1.68 -0.15
N ASP A 10 -19.66 -2.31 0.84
CA ASP A 10 -18.24 -2.60 0.85
C ASP A 10 -17.86 -3.49 -0.35
N ARG A 11 -17.65 -2.85 -1.50
CA ARG A 11 -17.22 -3.50 -2.74
C ARG A 11 -15.72 -3.71 -2.70
N THR A 12 -15.28 -4.85 -3.22
CA THR A 12 -13.85 -5.12 -3.40
C THR A 12 -13.31 -4.36 -4.61
N LEU A 13 -11.98 -4.23 -4.71
CA LEU A 13 -11.34 -3.61 -5.87
C LEU A 13 -11.72 -4.34 -7.18
N LEU A 14 -11.81 -5.67 -7.16
CA LEU A 14 -12.20 -6.46 -8.34
C LEU A 14 -13.63 -6.15 -8.78
N GLN A 15 -14.59 -6.14 -7.85
CA GLN A 15 -15.99 -5.81 -8.16
C GLN A 15 -16.13 -4.40 -8.74
N THR A 16 -15.35 -3.46 -8.22
CA THR A 16 -15.32 -2.08 -8.74
C THR A 16 -14.77 -2.05 -10.16
N ILE A 17 -13.67 -2.77 -10.44
CA ILE A 17 -13.09 -2.86 -11.79
C ILE A 17 -14.05 -3.57 -12.77
N GLU A 18 -14.77 -4.62 -12.35
CA GLU A 18 -15.75 -5.30 -13.20
C GLU A 18 -16.90 -4.35 -13.61
N ILE A 19 -17.45 -3.58 -12.66
CA ILE A 19 -18.48 -2.57 -12.93
C ILE A 19 -17.93 -1.48 -13.88
N LEU A 20 -16.69 -1.05 -13.69
CA LEU A 20 -16.05 -0.08 -14.59
C LEU A 20 -15.88 -0.63 -15.99
N ALA A 21 -15.49 -1.90 -16.14
CA ALA A 21 -15.34 -2.53 -17.45
C ALA A 21 -16.69 -2.69 -18.18
N GLU A 22 -17.77 -2.96 -17.44
CA GLU A 22 -19.12 -3.02 -17.98
C GLU A 22 -19.64 -1.64 -18.41
N ALA A 23 -19.39 -0.59 -17.60
CA ALA A 23 -19.84 0.77 -17.85
C ALA A 23 -18.91 1.62 -18.74
N ALA A 24 -17.74 1.11 -19.12
CA ALA A 24 -16.73 1.87 -19.86
C ALA A 24 -17.19 2.20 -21.30
N PRO A 25 -17.07 3.47 -21.73
CA PRO A 25 -17.22 3.86 -23.14
C PRO A 25 -16.10 3.25 -24.00
N GLU A 26 -16.25 3.25 -25.33
CA GLU A 26 -15.27 2.69 -26.30
C GLU A 26 -13.84 3.23 -26.08
N GLU A 27 -13.71 4.53 -25.82
CA GLU A 27 -12.43 5.19 -25.52
C GLU A 27 -11.84 4.85 -24.14
N GLY A 28 -12.63 4.19 -23.28
CA GLY A 28 -12.27 3.82 -21.92
C GLY A 28 -12.23 4.99 -20.93
N PHE A 29 -11.60 4.78 -19.77
CA PHE A 29 -11.47 5.77 -18.70
C PHE A 29 -10.02 6.24 -18.55
N SER A 30 -9.84 7.49 -18.18
CA SER A 30 -8.54 7.99 -17.71
C SER A 30 -8.15 7.33 -16.39
N LEU A 31 -6.85 7.23 -16.12
CA LEU A 31 -6.35 6.76 -14.82
C LEU A 31 -6.92 7.59 -13.68
N ARG A 32 -7.13 8.89 -13.85
CA ARG A 32 -7.82 9.72 -12.87
C ARG A 32 -9.23 9.20 -12.58
N GLU A 33 -10.08 9.05 -13.60
CA GLU A 33 -11.46 8.58 -13.44
C GLU A 33 -11.58 7.15 -12.90
N ILE A 34 -10.54 6.32 -13.07
CA ILE A 34 -10.47 4.98 -12.47
C ILE A 34 -10.17 5.12 -10.98
N PHE A 35 -9.19 5.95 -10.61
CA PHE A 35 -8.80 6.19 -9.22
C PHE A 35 -9.89 6.90 -8.43
N ASP A 36 -10.55 7.91 -9.01
CA ASP A 36 -11.69 8.64 -8.41
C ASP A 36 -12.88 7.69 -8.11
N ARG A 37 -12.96 6.53 -8.78
CA ARG A 37 -14.00 5.52 -8.55
C ARG A 37 -13.55 4.36 -7.66
N LEU A 38 -12.26 4.21 -7.46
CA LEU A 38 -11.67 3.27 -6.50
C LEU A 38 -11.70 3.82 -5.06
N ASP A 39 -11.86 5.14 -4.90
CA ASP A 39 -12.00 5.85 -3.60
C ASP A 39 -10.92 5.38 -2.60
N GLU A 40 -11.33 4.94 -1.41
CA GLU A 40 -10.48 4.46 -0.31
C GLU A 40 -9.52 3.32 -0.73
N SER A 41 -9.89 2.47 -1.70
CA SER A 41 -9.06 1.36 -2.19
C SER A 41 -7.90 1.81 -3.08
N ALA A 42 -7.93 3.05 -3.61
CA ALA A 42 -6.93 3.57 -4.54
C ALA A 42 -5.54 3.72 -3.90
N PHE A 43 -5.49 4.13 -2.63
CA PHE A 43 -4.24 4.19 -1.86
C PHE A 43 -3.63 2.80 -1.67
N GLY A 44 -4.44 1.82 -1.26
CA GLY A 44 -4.01 0.43 -1.10
C GLY A 44 -3.47 -0.15 -2.39
N ALA A 45 -4.17 0.06 -3.51
CA ALA A 45 -3.72 -0.40 -4.83
C ALA A 45 -2.39 0.23 -5.26
N GLY A 46 -2.25 1.56 -5.10
CA GLY A 46 -1.03 2.28 -5.45
C GLY A 46 0.18 1.85 -4.62
N LEU A 47 0.00 1.77 -3.29
CA LEU A 47 1.04 1.32 -2.38
C LEU A 47 1.42 -0.14 -2.61
N PHE A 48 0.46 -1.02 -2.86
CA PHE A 48 0.72 -2.42 -3.16
C PHE A 48 1.57 -2.56 -4.42
N LEU A 49 1.18 -1.91 -5.52
CA LEU A 49 1.92 -1.95 -6.79
C LEU A 49 3.35 -1.41 -6.65
N LEU A 50 3.55 -0.32 -5.90
CA LEU A 50 4.87 0.24 -5.65
C LEU A 50 5.69 -0.60 -4.66
N ALA A 51 5.06 -1.34 -3.76
CA ALA A 51 5.76 -2.21 -2.82
C ALA A 51 6.30 -3.49 -3.47
N LEU A 52 5.69 -3.97 -4.56
CA LEU A 52 6.10 -5.22 -5.22
C LEU A 52 7.58 -5.27 -5.62
N PRO A 53 8.17 -4.25 -6.28
CA PRO A 53 9.61 -4.21 -6.52
C PRO A 53 10.46 -4.28 -5.24
N CYS A 54 9.97 -3.71 -4.13
CA CYS A 54 10.68 -3.69 -2.85
C CYS A 54 10.72 -5.07 -2.17
N CYS A 55 9.81 -5.99 -2.53
CA CYS A 55 9.81 -7.36 -2.03
C CYS A 55 10.87 -8.26 -2.68
N ILE A 56 11.57 -7.79 -3.72
CA ILE A 56 12.60 -8.56 -4.41
C ILE A 56 13.90 -8.46 -3.60
N PRO A 57 14.43 -9.57 -3.04
CA PRO A 57 15.70 -9.54 -2.34
C PRO A 57 16.84 -9.19 -3.30
N PHE A 58 17.92 -8.62 -2.78
CA PHE A 58 19.11 -8.21 -3.55
C PHE A 58 18.89 -7.04 -4.54
N LEU A 59 17.75 -6.35 -4.48
CA LEU A 59 17.51 -5.17 -5.30
C LEU A 59 18.11 -3.93 -4.63
N TYR A 60 19.12 -3.31 -5.25
CA TYR A 60 19.82 -2.13 -4.74
C TYR A 60 19.37 -0.86 -5.47
N GLY A 61 19.23 0.26 -4.76
CA GLY A 61 18.88 1.57 -5.34
C GLY A 61 17.39 1.72 -5.67
N VAL A 62 16.77 0.69 -6.27
CA VAL A 62 15.37 0.71 -6.68
C VAL A 62 14.42 0.88 -5.47
N PRO A 63 14.55 0.13 -4.36
CA PRO A 63 13.65 0.29 -3.23
C PRO A 63 13.65 1.72 -2.65
N GLN A 64 14.80 2.41 -2.64
CA GLN A 64 14.87 3.79 -2.14
C GLN A 64 14.14 4.78 -3.07
N VAL A 65 14.29 4.63 -4.38
CA VAL A 65 13.61 5.49 -5.36
C VAL A 65 12.11 5.25 -5.34
N VAL A 66 11.68 3.99 -5.22
CA VAL A 66 10.26 3.61 -5.20
C VAL A 66 9.61 3.92 -3.86
N ALA A 67 10.36 3.89 -2.76
CA ALA A 67 9.84 4.26 -1.44
C ALA A 67 9.51 5.75 -1.32
N LEU A 68 10.09 6.64 -2.13
CA LEU A 68 9.74 8.07 -2.14
C LEU A 68 8.26 8.34 -2.51
N PRO A 69 7.74 7.88 -3.66
CA PRO A 69 6.33 8.03 -3.97
C PRO A 69 5.45 7.24 -3.00
N MET A 70 5.89 6.08 -2.50
CA MET A 70 5.14 5.35 -1.46
C MET A 70 5.00 6.17 -0.18
N LEU A 71 6.08 6.79 0.28
CA LEU A 71 6.10 7.66 1.45
C LEU A 71 5.15 8.85 1.26
N ALA A 72 5.13 9.45 0.07
CA ALA A 72 4.20 10.52 -0.27
C ALA A 72 2.73 10.06 -0.25
N LEU A 73 2.42 8.87 -0.77
CA LEU A 73 1.08 8.29 -0.70
C LEU A 73 0.66 8.00 0.74
N ALA A 74 1.52 7.36 1.53
CA ALA A 74 1.26 7.09 2.94
C ALA A 74 1.06 8.39 3.75
N PHE A 75 1.84 9.43 3.47
CA PHE A 75 1.68 10.74 4.09
C PHE A 75 0.33 11.39 3.74
N GLN A 76 -0.13 11.26 2.50
CA GLN A 76 -1.46 11.74 2.10
C GLN A 76 -2.58 11.00 2.84
N MET A 77 -2.43 9.69 3.08
CA MET A 77 -3.35 8.93 3.93
C MET A 77 -3.36 9.44 5.37
N VAL A 78 -2.20 9.77 5.94
CA VAL A 78 -2.10 10.33 7.31
C VAL A 78 -2.87 11.64 7.45
N ILE A 79 -2.77 12.53 6.45
CA ILE A 79 -3.51 13.80 6.42
C ILE A 79 -5.02 13.57 6.20
N GLY A 80 -5.42 12.36 5.77
CA GLY A 80 -6.81 11.98 5.58
C GLY A 80 -7.37 12.40 4.22
N ARG A 81 -6.54 12.40 3.17
CA ARG A 81 -7.05 12.51 1.80
C ARG A 81 -7.86 11.27 1.44
N GLU A 82 -8.95 11.48 0.71
CA GLU A 82 -9.83 10.39 0.24
C GLU A 82 -9.20 9.63 -0.94
N GLU A 83 -8.44 10.34 -1.78
CA GLU A 83 -7.83 9.75 -2.98
C GLU A 83 -6.34 10.13 -3.12
N PRO A 84 -5.51 9.24 -3.67
CA PRO A 84 -4.08 9.49 -3.90
C PRO A 84 -3.88 10.51 -5.03
N TRP A 85 -3.01 11.49 -4.79
CA TRP A 85 -2.63 12.44 -5.83
C TRP A 85 -1.75 11.78 -6.89
N LEU A 86 -2.25 11.73 -8.12
CA LEU A 86 -1.51 11.27 -9.29
C LEU A 86 -0.84 12.45 -10.02
N PRO A 87 0.42 12.31 -10.47
CA PRO A 87 1.04 13.28 -11.36
C PRO A 87 0.22 13.46 -12.65
N ALA A 88 0.06 14.69 -13.13
CA ALA A 88 -0.82 15.02 -14.25
C ALA A 88 -0.60 14.15 -15.52
N LYS A 89 0.67 13.77 -15.79
CA LYS A 89 1.02 12.89 -16.91
C LYS A 89 0.48 11.47 -16.79
N LEU A 90 0.40 10.93 -15.57
CA LEU A 90 -0.18 9.61 -15.30
C LEU A 90 -1.70 9.71 -15.26
N ALA A 91 -2.24 10.71 -14.56
CA ALA A 91 -3.67 10.96 -14.45
C ALA A 91 -4.38 11.04 -15.82
N ALA A 92 -3.72 11.63 -16.83
CA ALA A 92 -4.27 11.81 -18.17
C ALA A 92 -4.17 10.57 -19.09
N ARG A 93 -3.47 9.48 -18.70
CA ARG A 93 -3.42 8.27 -19.54
C ARG A 93 -4.79 7.59 -19.55
N LYS A 94 -5.31 7.31 -20.74
CA LYS A 94 -6.53 6.52 -20.93
C LYS A 94 -6.20 5.03 -20.96
N ILE A 95 -7.02 4.23 -20.30
CA ILE A 95 -7.09 2.78 -20.46
C ILE A 95 -8.38 2.48 -21.20
N ASP A 96 -8.25 1.91 -22.40
CA ASP A 96 -9.37 1.52 -23.23
C ASP A 96 -10.22 0.41 -22.58
N ARG A 97 -11.46 0.24 -23.06
CA ARG A 97 -12.37 -0.79 -22.53
C ARG A 97 -11.77 -2.19 -22.57
N LYS A 98 -11.00 -2.50 -23.63
CA LYS A 98 -10.31 -3.79 -23.79
C LYS A 98 -9.25 -3.99 -22.71
N GLY A 99 -8.44 -2.97 -22.42
CA GLY A 99 -7.47 -2.96 -21.34
C GLY A 99 -8.13 -3.16 -19.97
N LEU A 100 -9.21 -2.42 -19.68
CA LEU A 100 -9.99 -2.58 -18.44
C LEU A 100 -10.55 -3.99 -18.29
N THR A 101 -11.10 -4.57 -19.36
CA THR A 101 -11.64 -5.92 -19.37
C THR A 101 -10.54 -6.97 -19.14
N GLN A 102 -9.35 -6.74 -19.71
CA GLN A 102 -8.19 -7.61 -19.51
C GLN A 102 -7.64 -7.51 -18.08
N MET A 103 -7.62 -6.32 -17.49
CA MET A 103 -7.27 -6.11 -16.08
C MET A 103 -8.27 -6.81 -15.15
N ALA A 104 -9.59 -6.69 -15.41
CA ALA A 104 -10.62 -7.40 -14.67
C ALA A 104 -10.43 -8.93 -14.73
N ARG A 105 -10.20 -9.46 -15.94
CA ARG A 105 -10.02 -10.91 -16.17
C ARG A 105 -8.72 -11.44 -15.56
N GLY A 106 -7.62 -10.68 -15.67
CA GLY A 106 -6.34 -11.01 -15.05
C GLY A 106 -6.42 -10.95 -13.52
N GLY A 107 -7.09 -9.91 -13.01
CA GLY A 107 -7.46 -9.75 -11.62
C GLY A 107 -8.22 -10.97 -11.12
N ARG A 108 -9.30 -11.38 -11.79
CA ARG A 108 -10.09 -12.56 -11.42
C ARG A 108 -9.27 -13.86 -11.37
N LYS A 109 -8.22 -14.01 -12.19
CA LYS A 109 -7.33 -15.17 -12.14
C LYS A 109 -6.41 -15.16 -10.92
N TRP A 110 -5.87 -13.99 -10.55
CA TRP A 110 -5.00 -13.83 -9.38
C TRP A 110 -5.78 -13.77 -8.07
N PHE A 111 -6.89 -13.04 -8.06
CA PHE A 111 -7.74 -12.79 -6.90
C PHE A 111 -8.85 -13.84 -6.73
N GLY A 112 -9.22 -14.63 -7.74
CA GLY A 112 -10.31 -15.61 -7.62
C GLY A 112 -10.04 -16.73 -6.62
N TRP A 113 -8.77 -17.08 -6.39
CA TRP A 113 -8.38 -17.99 -5.30
C TRP A 113 -8.39 -17.29 -3.94
N ILE A 114 -8.15 -15.98 -3.94
CA ILE A 114 -8.05 -15.18 -2.71
C ILE A 114 -9.44 -14.72 -2.26
N GLU A 115 -10.44 -14.54 -3.16
CA GLU A 115 -11.85 -14.25 -2.81
C GLU A 115 -12.49 -15.35 -1.94
N ALA A 116 -12.03 -16.61 -2.05
CA ALA A 116 -12.47 -17.68 -1.15
C ALA A 116 -11.98 -17.50 0.29
N ILE A 117 -10.87 -16.78 0.48
CA ILE A 117 -10.22 -16.49 1.78
C ILE A 117 -10.60 -15.10 2.31
N ILE A 118 -10.76 -14.12 1.42
CA ILE A 118 -11.06 -12.74 1.74
C ILE A 118 -12.58 -12.58 1.87
N ARG A 119 -13.03 -12.48 3.12
CA ARG A 119 -14.32 -11.86 3.43
C ARG A 119 -14.02 -10.49 4.03
N PRO A 120 -14.86 -9.45 3.80
CA PRO A 120 -14.76 -8.17 4.50
C PRO A 120 -14.99 -8.41 6.00
N ARG A 121 -13.93 -8.82 6.69
CA ARG A 121 -13.87 -9.11 8.12
C ARG A 121 -13.22 -7.89 8.76
N LEU A 122 -13.85 -7.37 9.81
CA LEU A 122 -13.36 -6.20 10.55
C LEU A 122 -13.34 -4.91 9.72
N SER A 123 -14.42 -4.58 9.00
CA SER A 123 -14.58 -3.31 8.27
C SER A 123 -14.42 -2.06 9.16
N VAL A 124 -14.55 -2.21 10.49
CA VAL A 124 -14.23 -1.17 11.49
C VAL A 124 -12.75 -0.76 11.44
N ILE A 125 -11.84 -1.69 11.11
CA ILE A 125 -10.39 -1.46 11.04
C ILE A 125 -10.00 -0.80 9.71
N THR A 126 -10.81 -0.95 8.66
CA THR A 126 -10.58 -0.30 7.36
C THR A 126 -11.42 0.96 7.17
N GLY A 127 -12.05 1.48 8.23
CA GLY A 127 -12.79 2.74 8.13
C GLY A 127 -11.88 3.96 8.08
N ARG A 128 -12.39 5.08 7.53
CA ARG A 128 -11.67 6.37 7.32
C ARG A 128 -10.77 6.86 8.45
N ARG A 129 -11.15 6.66 9.72
CA ARG A 129 -10.31 7.06 10.88
C ARG A 129 -9.13 6.11 11.07
N SER A 130 -9.36 4.81 10.90
CA SER A 130 -8.35 3.77 11.03
C SER A 130 -7.36 3.82 9.87
N GLU A 131 -7.79 4.22 8.67
CA GLU A 131 -6.90 4.42 7.52
C GLU A 131 -5.81 5.47 7.75
N ARG A 132 -6.08 6.52 8.54
CA ARG A 132 -5.04 7.50 8.93
C ARG A 132 -3.97 6.87 9.80
N VAL A 133 -4.37 6.01 10.73
CA VAL A 133 -3.46 5.27 11.62
C VAL A 133 -2.66 4.24 10.81
N ILE A 134 -3.32 3.52 9.91
CA ILE A 134 -2.66 2.58 9.00
C ILE A 134 -1.68 3.33 8.08
N GLY A 135 -2.08 4.49 7.57
CA GLY A 135 -1.22 5.39 6.81
C GLY A 135 0.04 5.80 7.58
N ALA A 136 -0.07 6.02 8.90
CA ALA A 136 1.08 6.33 9.75
C ALA A 136 2.03 5.13 9.88
N PHE A 137 1.51 3.91 10.05
CA PHE A 137 2.33 2.69 10.03
C PHE A 137 3.02 2.50 8.68
N LEU A 138 2.28 2.62 7.58
CA LEU A 138 2.82 2.53 6.23
C LEU A 138 3.88 3.59 5.96
N PHE A 139 3.68 4.81 6.46
CA PHE A 139 4.67 5.88 6.38
C PHE A 139 5.96 5.50 7.11
N LEU A 140 5.87 4.97 8.33
CA LEU A 140 7.02 4.47 9.08
C LEU A 140 7.74 3.33 8.35
N PHE A 141 7.00 2.38 7.78
CA PHE A 141 7.59 1.27 7.03
C PHE A 141 8.30 1.77 5.77
N CYS A 142 7.69 2.69 5.01
CA CYS A 142 8.32 3.32 3.85
C CYS A 142 9.57 4.12 4.25
N ALA A 143 9.52 4.86 5.36
CA ALA A 143 10.68 5.59 5.89
C ALA A 143 11.83 4.64 6.25
N SER A 144 11.52 3.44 6.77
CA SER A 144 12.55 2.43 7.05
C SER A 144 13.24 1.91 5.79
N ILE A 145 12.55 1.86 4.64
CA ILE A 145 13.12 1.45 3.33
C ILE A 145 14.09 2.52 2.80
N LEU A 146 13.88 3.80 3.14
CA LEU A 146 14.80 4.88 2.74
C LEU A 146 16.17 4.75 3.41
N VAL A 147 16.25 4.09 4.57
CA VAL A 147 17.52 3.83 5.23
C VAL A 147 18.29 2.83 4.36
N PRO A 148 19.45 3.21 3.80
CA PRO A 148 20.18 2.36 2.86
C PRO A 148 20.91 1.24 3.62
N LEU A 149 20.16 0.23 4.08
CA LEU A 149 20.69 -0.96 4.74
C LEU A 149 20.54 -2.17 3.79
N PRO A 150 21.67 -2.76 3.33
CA PRO A 150 21.63 -3.88 2.39
C PRO A 150 20.89 -5.08 3.00
N MET A 151 20.14 -5.84 2.20
CA MET A 151 19.30 -6.99 2.61
C MET A 151 18.08 -6.69 3.47
N THR A 152 17.97 -5.48 4.04
CA THR A 152 16.95 -5.20 5.05
C THR A 152 15.63 -4.64 4.49
N ASN A 153 15.63 -4.17 3.24
CA ASN A 153 14.47 -3.50 2.63
C ASN A 153 13.33 -4.43 2.23
N THR A 154 13.59 -5.74 2.12
CA THR A 154 12.59 -6.72 1.72
C THR A 154 11.48 -6.89 2.77
N VAL A 155 11.84 -6.92 4.05
CA VAL A 155 10.88 -7.11 5.15
C VAL A 155 9.89 -5.94 5.27
N PRO A 156 10.32 -4.66 5.32
CA PRO A 156 9.39 -3.55 5.32
C PRO A 156 8.64 -3.42 3.99
N GLY A 157 9.25 -3.77 2.86
CA GLY A 157 8.56 -3.87 1.56
C GLY A 157 7.39 -4.87 1.60
N MET A 158 7.61 -6.05 2.16
CA MET A 158 6.56 -7.05 2.38
C MET A 158 5.49 -6.57 3.35
N ALA A 159 5.87 -5.90 4.44
CA ALA A 159 4.91 -5.33 5.39
C ALA A 159 3.99 -4.32 4.69
N VAL A 160 4.56 -3.39 3.90
CA VAL A 160 3.77 -2.46 3.09
C VAL A 160 2.89 -3.20 2.09
N ALA A 161 3.42 -4.18 1.35
CA ALA A 161 2.64 -4.92 0.37
C ALA A 161 1.44 -5.64 1.01
N VAL A 162 1.64 -6.35 2.11
CA VAL A 162 0.56 -7.09 2.79
C VAL A 162 -0.47 -6.13 3.39
N THR A 163 -0.03 -5.06 4.06
CA THR A 163 -0.95 -4.07 4.63
C THR A 163 -1.73 -3.32 3.54
N ALA A 164 -1.06 -2.90 2.46
CA ALA A 164 -1.68 -2.20 1.34
C ALA A 164 -2.64 -3.10 0.56
N PHE A 165 -2.32 -4.39 0.43
CA PHE A 165 -3.23 -5.39 -0.12
C PHE A 165 -4.48 -5.55 0.75
N GLY A 166 -4.32 -5.61 2.08
CA GLY A 166 -5.45 -5.66 3.01
C GLY A 166 -6.35 -4.42 2.91
N LEU A 167 -5.76 -3.22 2.82
CA LEU A 167 -6.50 -1.98 2.57
C LEU A 167 -7.25 -2.01 1.23
N MET A 168 -6.53 -2.35 0.16
CA MET A 168 -7.07 -2.44 -1.21
C MET A 168 -8.32 -3.34 -1.26
N GLN A 169 -8.29 -4.43 -0.51
CA GLN A 169 -9.32 -5.45 -0.50
C GLN A 169 -10.33 -5.31 0.67
N LYS A 170 -10.17 -4.31 1.53
CA LYS A 170 -10.96 -4.12 2.76
C LYS A 170 -10.92 -5.35 3.69
N ASP A 171 -9.76 -6.02 3.76
CA ASP A 171 -9.50 -7.16 4.65
C ASP A 171 -8.68 -6.71 5.87
N GLY A 172 -9.36 -6.54 7.01
CA GLY A 172 -8.72 -6.10 8.25
C GLY A 172 -7.69 -7.09 8.81
N LEU A 173 -7.80 -8.40 8.52
CA LEU A 173 -6.81 -9.37 8.99
C LEU A 173 -5.49 -9.25 8.23
N ALA A 174 -5.56 -9.03 6.92
CA ALA A 174 -4.37 -8.76 6.11
C ALA A 174 -3.69 -7.45 6.55
N VAL A 175 -4.49 -6.40 6.82
CA VAL A 175 -3.98 -5.13 7.39
C VAL A 175 -3.25 -5.38 8.71
N ILE A 176 -3.86 -6.11 9.64
CA ILE A 176 -3.25 -6.40 10.95
C ILE A 176 -1.97 -7.23 10.76
N GLY A 177 -2.01 -8.29 9.97
CA GLY A 177 -0.87 -9.18 9.73
C GLY A 177 0.33 -8.43 9.15
N GLY A 178 0.11 -7.60 8.12
CA GLY A 178 1.15 -6.76 7.55
C GLY A 178 1.65 -5.70 8.53
N SER A 179 0.75 -5.10 9.33
CA SER A 179 1.12 -4.10 10.33
C SER A 179 1.97 -4.69 11.45
N ILE A 180 1.63 -5.89 11.94
CA ILE A 180 2.44 -6.61 12.94
C ILE A 180 3.83 -6.89 12.36
N LEU A 181 3.91 -7.40 11.13
CA LEU A 181 5.19 -7.65 10.45
C LEU A 181 6.06 -6.38 10.41
N GLY A 182 5.48 -5.26 9.97
CA GLY A 182 6.20 -4.00 9.89
C GLY A 182 6.58 -3.40 11.24
N ILE A 183 5.72 -3.50 12.25
CA ILE A 183 6.01 -3.03 13.62
C ILE A 183 7.15 -3.84 14.23
N CYS A 184 7.11 -5.17 14.13
CA CYS A 184 8.19 -6.04 14.59
C CYS A 184 9.51 -5.69 13.91
N TRP A 185 9.47 -5.42 12.60
CA TRP A 185 10.65 -5.01 11.84
C TRP A 185 11.23 -3.66 12.30
N VAL A 186 10.39 -2.62 12.40
CA VAL A 186 10.82 -1.30 12.87
C VAL A 186 11.35 -1.40 14.31
N GLY A 187 10.71 -2.19 15.17
CA GLY A 187 11.19 -2.47 16.53
C GLY A 187 12.57 -3.12 16.54
N ALA A 188 12.81 -4.11 15.66
CA ALA A 188 14.11 -4.75 15.52
C ALA A 188 15.20 -3.77 15.02
N LEU A 189 14.87 -2.90 14.05
CA LEU A 189 15.78 -1.85 13.59
C LEU A 189 16.18 -0.88 14.72
N ILE A 190 15.19 -0.42 15.50
CA ILE A 190 15.42 0.49 16.62
C ILE A 190 16.29 -0.18 17.69
N ALA A 191 15.94 -1.42 18.08
CA ALA A 191 16.72 -2.18 19.06
C ALA A 191 18.17 -2.42 18.60
N GLY A 192 18.36 -2.77 17.32
CA GLY A 192 19.68 -2.92 16.72
C GLY A 192 20.49 -1.62 16.74
N ALA A 193 19.87 -0.48 16.44
CA ALA A 193 20.52 0.83 16.50
C ALA A 193 20.96 1.20 17.93
N PHE A 194 20.09 0.97 18.94
CA PHE A 194 20.43 1.22 20.34
C PHE A 194 21.58 0.33 20.83
N LEU A 195 21.57 -0.97 20.49
CA LEU A 195 22.66 -1.88 20.84
C LEU A 195 23.98 -1.47 20.19
N GLY A 196 23.95 -1.08 18.91
CA GLY A 196 25.11 -0.59 18.19
C GLY A 196 25.71 0.67 18.83
N LEU A 197 24.88 1.65 19.18
CA LEU A 197 25.30 2.87 19.88
C LEU A 197 25.97 2.56 21.22
N ASN A 198 25.36 1.69 22.03
CA ASN A 198 25.91 1.30 23.34
C ASN A 198 27.28 0.61 23.23
N VAL A 199 27.48 -0.24 22.22
CA VAL A 199 28.77 -0.89 21.96
C VAL A 199 29.84 0.13 21.55
N ILE A 200 29.49 1.07 20.67
CA ILE A 200 30.40 2.13 20.22
C ILE A 200 30.80 3.02 21.40
N THR A 201 29.85 3.41 22.25
CA THR A 201 30.14 4.25 23.43
C THR A 201 31.03 3.52 24.42
N HIS A 202 30.78 2.23 24.68
CA HIS A 202 31.63 1.43 25.56
C HIS A 202 33.07 1.29 25.04
N ILE A 203 33.24 1.04 23.73
CA ILE A 203 34.57 0.98 23.10
C ILE A 203 35.25 2.35 23.17
N SER A 204 34.53 3.43 22.86
CA SER A 204 35.09 4.79 22.92
C SER A 204 35.56 5.15 24.34
N THR A 205 34.77 4.83 25.37
CA THR A 205 35.19 5.05 26.77
C THR A 205 36.37 4.17 27.18
N ALA A 206 36.48 2.95 26.66
CA ALA A 206 37.61 2.06 26.94
C ALA A 206 38.90 2.48 26.23
N VAL A 207 38.80 3.16 25.08
CA VAL A 207 39.94 3.57 24.25
C VAL A 207 40.44 4.99 24.56
N PHE A 208 39.55 5.92 24.90
CA PHE A 208 39.88 7.33 25.13
C PHE A 208 39.75 7.77 26.60
N GLY A 209 39.39 6.85 27.50
CA GLY A 209 39.20 7.11 28.93
C GLY A 209 40.42 6.84 29.83
N SER A 210 41.64 6.78 29.28
CA SER A 210 42.90 6.68 30.03
C SER A 210 43.83 7.84 29.75
#